data_AF-A0A1V1NZ53-F1
#
_entry.id   AF-A0A1V1NZ53-F1
#
_cell.length_a   1.000
_cell.length_b   1.000
_cell.length_c   1.000
_cell.angle_alpha   90.00
_cell.angle_beta   90.00
_cell.angle_gamma   90.00
#
_symmetry.space_group_name_H-M   'P 1'
#
loop_
_entity.id
_entity.type
_entity.pdbx_description
1 polymer ?
#
loop_
_entity_poly.entity_id
_entity_poly.type
_entity_poly.pdbx_seq_one_letter_code
_entity_poly.pdbx_strand_id
1 'polypeptide(L)'
;MQCLYDGEKTIVLRFEAGKPVLNPSFVAFITHYKCKPIIVRKARTKGKIEKPFQYVEGNLLNAREFRNMSHLREVSKWWMKEKSDKHIQ
;
A
#
# COMPACT_ATOMS: atom_id res chain seq x y z
N MET A 1 8.95 11.54 -1.83
CA MET A 1 8.05 10.37 -1.87
C MET A 1 6.60 10.84 -1.76
N GLN A 2 5.71 10.39 -2.64
CA GLN A 2 4.27 10.71 -2.58
C GLN A 2 3.51 9.48 -2.08
N CYS A 3 2.69 9.65 -1.06
CA CYS A 3 1.92 8.58 -0.45
C CYS A 3 0.43 8.90 -0.55
N LEU A 4 -0.33 7.96 -1.10
CA LEU A 4 -1.79 8.05 -1.20
C LEU A 4 -2.40 7.66 0.15
N TYR A 5 -3.28 8.52 0.65
CA TYR A 5 -4.01 8.28 1.89
C TYR A 5 -5.51 8.39 1.65
N ASP A 6 -6.25 7.50 2.30
CA ASP A 6 -7.70 7.60 2.37
C ASP A 6 -8.12 8.76 3.29
N GLY A 7 -9.36 9.22 3.16
CA GLY A 7 -9.95 10.25 4.01
C GLY A 7 -10.33 9.75 5.41
N GLU A 8 -9.54 8.84 5.98
CA GLU A 8 -9.80 8.27 7.31
C GLU A 8 -9.69 9.36 8.39
N LYS A 9 -10.53 9.27 9.43
CA LYS A 9 -10.62 10.31 10.48
C LYS A 9 -9.31 10.54 11.25
N THR A 10 -8.42 9.55 11.28
CA THR A 10 -7.08 9.64 11.89
C THR A 10 -6.17 10.59 11.11
N ILE A 11 -6.40 10.74 9.81
CA ILE A 11 -5.61 11.53 8.87
C ILE A 11 -6.31 12.84 8.53
N VAL A 12 -7.62 12.79 8.24
CA VAL A 12 -8.44 13.94 7.84
C VAL A 12 -9.51 14.20 8.89
N LEU A 13 -9.46 15.36 9.53
CA LEU A 13 -10.45 15.77 10.53
C LEU A 13 -11.78 16.14 9.87
N ARG A 14 -11.71 16.91 8.77
CA ARG A 14 -12.88 17.36 8.00
C ARG A 14 -12.44 17.83 6.61
N PHE A 15 -13.42 18.09 5.75
CA PHE A 15 -13.20 18.79 4.48
C PHE A 15 -13.81 20.19 4.57
N GLU A 16 -13.05 21.21 4.20
CA GLU A 16 -13.50 22.60 4.11
C GLU A 16 -13.21 23.14 2.72
N ALA A 17 -14.23 23.70 2.05
CA ALA A 17 -14.13 24.22 0.68
C ALA A 17 -13.45 23.23 -0.33
N GLY A 18 -13.71 21.93 -0.16
CA GLY A 18 -13.14 20.89 -1.02
C GLY A 18 -11.69 20.49 -0.70
N LYS A 19 -11.06 21.09 0.31
CA LYS A 19 -9.70 20.76 0.77
C LYS A 19 -9.75 19.95 2.07
N PRO A 20 -8.88 18.95 2.25
CA PRO A 20 -8.80 18.19 3.49
C PRO A 20 -8.13 19.02 4.59
N VAL A 21 -8.77 19.08 5.76
CA VAL A 21 -8.16 19.57 7.00
C VAL A 21 -7.51 18.37 7.67
N LEU A 22 -6.18 18.35 7.68
CA LEU A 22 -5.40 17.23 8.21
C LEU A 22 -5.31 17.27 9.74
N ASN A 23 -5.21 16.10 10.36
CA ASN A 23 -4.92 15.98 11.78
C ASN A 23 -3.48 16.50 12.06
N PRO A 24 -3.28 17.45 13.00
CA PRO A 24 -1.96 17.96 13.34
C PRO A 24 -0.94 16.87 13.70
N SER A 25 -1.36 15.81 14.40
CA SER A 25 -0.47 14.68 14.73
C SER A 25 -0.02 13.93 13.48
N PHE A 26 -0.91 13.78 12.50
CA PHE A 26 -0.55 13.20 11.20
C PHE A 26 0.39 14.12 10.40
N VAL A 27 0.19 15.43 10.44
CA VAL A 27 1.08 16.40 9.79
C VAL A 27 2.49 16.35 10.39
N ALA A 28 2.61 16.25 11.71
CA ALA A 28 3.91 16.10 12.38
C ALA A 28 4.62 14.81 11.94
N PHE A 29 3.89 13.69 11.91
CA PHE A 29 4.39 12.40 11.44
C PHE A 29 4.86 12.46 9.98
N ILE A 30 4.01 12.94 9.05
CA ILE A 30 4.32 12.91 7.62
C ILE A 30 5.47 13.87 7.27
N THR A 31 5.60 14.97 8.02
CA THR A 31 6.70 15.93 7.88
C THR A 31 8.02 15.34 8.36
N HIS A 32 8.01 14.62 9.49
CA HIS A 32 9.19 13.92 10.00
C HIS A 32 9.80 12.98 8.97
N TYR A 33 8.95 12.22 8.27
CA TYR A 33 9.38 11.30 7.20
C TYR A 33 9.53 11.95 5.81
N LYS A 34 9.38 13.28 5.70
CA LYS A 34 9.48 14.04 4.44
C LYS A 34 8.61 13.50 3.30
N CYS A 35 7.42 13.02 3.66
CA CYS A 35 6.44 12.48 2.74
C CYS A 35 5.43 13.56 2.33
N LYS A 36 4.96 13.53 1.08
CA LYS A 36 3.86 14.39 0.63
C LYS A 36 2.57 13.57 0.58
N PRO A 37 1.59 13.83 1.46
CA PRO A 37 0.34 13.08 1.48
C PRO A 37 -0.58 13.57 0.35
N ILE A 38 -1.16 12.62 -0.40
CA ILE A 38 -2.20 12.87 -1.39
C ILE A 38 -3.49 12.27 -0.85
N ILE A 39 -4.40 13.14 -0.40
CA ILE A 39 -5.70 12.71 0.13
C ILE A 39 -6.66 12.49 -1.03
N VAL A 40 -7.28 11.31 -1.06
CA VAL A 40 -8.25 10.96 -2.10
C VAL A 40 -9.63 10.74 -1.47
N ARG A 41 -10.67 11.40 -2.03
CA ARG A 41 -12.07 11.27 -1.55
C ARG A 41 -12.84 10.09 -2.15
N LYS A 42 -12.36 9.50 -3.25
CA LYS A 42 -13.01 8.39 -3.95
C LYS A 42 -12.00 7.28 -4.20
N ALA A 43 -12.41 6.02 -4.02
CA ALA A 43 -11.61 4.81 -4.19
C ALA A 43 -11.06 4.55 -5.62
N ARG A 44 -11.01 5.54 -6.51
CA ARG A 44 -10.53 5.39 -7.89
C ARG A 44 -9.06 4.99 -7.97
N THR A 45 -8.23 5.35 -7.00
CA THR A 45 -6.80 5.01 -6.95
C THR A 45 -6.46 3.83 -6.03
N LYS A 46 -7.41 3.36 -5.21
CA LYS A 46 -7.17 2.26 -4.25
C LYS A 46 -6.74 0.96 -4.95
N GLY A 47 -7.35 0.69 -6.10
CA GLY A 47 -7.04 -0.48 -6.91
C GLY A 47 -5.58 -0.57 -7.37
N LYS A 48 -4.80 0.53 -7.44
CA LYS A 48 -3.37 0.44 -7.76
C LYS A 48 -2.53 -0.15 -6.63
N ILE A 49 -2.94 0.06 -5.37
CA ILE A 49 -2.26 -0.50 -4.20
C ILE A 49 -2.76 -1.91 -3.94
N GLU A 50 -4.06 -2.18 -4.14
CA GLU A 50 -4.66 -3.49 -3.91
C GLU A 50 -4.32 -4.53 -5.00
N LYS A 51 -4.13 -4.10 -6.26
CA LYS A 51 -3.76 -5.00 -7.37
C LYS A 51 -2.46 -5.79 -7.14
N PRO A 52 -1.36 -5.18 -6.66
CA PRO A 52 -0.15 -5.93 -6.28
C PRO A 52 -0.40 -6.99 -5.22
N PHE A 53 -1.20 -6.69 -4.19
CA PHE A 53 -1.56 -7.69 -3.17
C PHE A 53 -2.35 -8.84 -3.77
N GLN A 54 -3.40 -8.53 -4.54
CA GLN A 54 -4.18 -9.55 -5.24
C GLN A 54 -3.33 -10.40 -6.19
N TYR A 55 -2.35 -9.80 -6.86
CA TYR A 55 -1.41 -10.52 -7.72
C TYR A 55 -0.53 -11.49 -6.93
N VAL A 56 0.04 -11.04 -5.81
CA VAL A 56 0.83 -11.89 -4.91
C VAL A 56 -0.04 -13.00 -4.31
N GLU A 57 -1.24 -12.69 -3.83
CA GLU A 57 -2.17 -13.69 -3.30
C GLU A 57 -2.52 -14.74 -4.36
N GLY A 58 -2.87 -14.30 -5.58
CA GLY A 58 -3.26 -15.19 -6.67
C GLY A 58 -2.13 -16.03 -7.28
N ASN A 59 -0.88 -15.54 -7.27
CA ASN A 59 0.24 -16.19 -7.97
C ASN A 59 1.29 -16.83 -7.04
N LEU A 60 1.52 -16.24 -5.87
CA LEU A 60 2.47 -16.75 -4.88
C LEU A 60 1.77 -17.64 -3.85
N LEU A 61 0.66 -17.17 -3.26
CA LEU A 61 0.04 -17.85 -2.11
C LEU A 61 -0.99 -18.90 -2.54
N ASN A 62 -1.70 -18.66 -3.64
CA ASN A 62 -2.76 -19.54 -4.11
C ASN A 62 -2.25 -20.96 -4.36
N ALA A 63 -2.99 -21.96 -3.87
CA ALA A 63 -2.70 -23.38 -3.98
C ALA A 63 -1.32 -23.83 -3.42
N ARG A 64 -0.68 -23.04 -2.55
CA ARG A 64 0.57 -23.42 -1.88
C ARG A 64 0.37 -23.59 -0.38
N GLU A 65 0.89 -24.69 0.15
CA GLU A 65 0.96 -24.92 1.59
C GLU A 65 2.34 -24.52 2.14
N PHE A 66 2.35 -23.82 3.26
CA PHE A 66 3.56 -23.39 3.93
C PHE A 66 3.70 -24.08 5.29
N ARG A 67 4.84 -24.75 5.50
CA ARG A 67 5.10 -25.46 6.75
C ARG A 67 5.42 -24.54 7.92
N ASN A 68 6.00 -23.37 7.64
CA ASN A 68 6.37 -22.35 8.62
C ASN A 68 6.71 -21.01 7.93
N MET A 69 6.94 -19.97 8.72
CA MET A 69 7.29 -18.63 8.24
C MET A 69 8.62 -18.58 7.48
N SER A 70 9.59 -19.43 7.81
CA SER A 70 10.87 -19.50 7.11
C SER A 70 10.68 -20.02 5.69
N HIS A 71 9.90 -21.10 5.54
CA HIS A 71 9.52 -21.66 4.25
C HIS A 71 8.77 -20.65 3.38
N LEU A 72 7.86 -19.85 3.97
CA LEU A 72 7.22 -18.75 3.26
C LEU A 72 8.25 -17.75 2.72
N ARG A 73 9.21 -17.30 3.55
CA ARG A 73 10.25 -16.35 3.13
C ARG A 73 11.12 -16.89 2.00
N GLU A 74 11.49 -18.17 2.04
CA GLU A 74 12.27 -18.82 0.99
C GLU A 74 11.50 -18.87 -0.34
N VAL A 75 10.24 -19.30 -0.29
CA VAL A 75 9.37 -19.37 -1.47
C VAL A 75 9.09 -17.96 -2.03
N SER A 76 8.89 -16.95 -1.18
CA SER A 76 8.75 -15.55 -1.62
C SER A 76 10.00 -15.05 -2.36
N LYS A 77 11.21 -15.34 -1.85
CA LYS A 77 12.47 -14.93 -2.50
C LYS A 77 12.64 -15.59 -3.86
N TRP A 78 12.40 -16.89 -3.95
CA TRP A 78 12.44 -17.63 -5.21
C TRP A 78 11.43 -17.07 -6.21
N TRP A 79 10.18 -16.84 -5.79
CA TRP A 79 9.13 -16.34 -6.67
C TRP A 79 9.39 -14.92 -7.16
N MET A 80 9.90 -14.03 -6.29
CA MET A 80 10.32 -12.69 -6.70
C MET A 80 11.38 -12.75 -7.79
N LYS A 81 12.38 -13.63 -7.65
CA LYS A 81 13.50 -13.78 -8.60
C LYS A 81 13.08 -14.42 -9.93
N GLU A 82 12.27 -15.48 -9.89
CA GLU A 82 12.03 -16.34 -11.07
C GLU A 82 10.69 -16.06 -11.79
N LYS A 83 9.74 -15.42 -11.10
CA LYS A 83 8.36 -15.26 -11.59
C LYS A 83 7.85 -13.82 -11.57
N SER A 84 8.14 -13.03 -10.53
CA SER A 84 7.61 -11.66 -10.37
C SER A 84 8.24 -10.65 -11.32
N ASP A 85 9.53 -10.79 -11.67
CA ASP A 85 10.28 -9.81 -12.47
C ASP A 85 9.88 -9.75 -13.96
N LYS A 86 8.96 -10.62 -14.41
CA LYS A 86 8.54 -10.69 -15.82
C LYS A 86 7.62 -9.55 -16.27
N HIS A 87 7.24 -8.64 -15.38
CA HIS A 87 6.31 -7.53 -15.66
C HIS A 87 6.98 -6.14 -15.67
N ILE A 88 8.32 -6.06 -15.62
CA ILE A 88 9.09 -4.79 -15.66
C ILE A 88 9.94 -4.71 -16.95
N GLN A 89 9.31 -4.95 -18.11
CA GLN A 89 9.83 -4.53 -19.42
C GLN A 89 8.83 -3.59 -20.10
#